data_AF-A0A6P4FJZ4-F1
#
_entry.id   AF-A0A6P4FJZ4-F1
#
_cell.length_a   1.000
_cell.length_b   1.000
_cell.length_c   1.000
_cell.angle_alpha   90.00
_cell.angle_beta   90.00
_cell.angle_gamma   90.00
#
_symmetry.space_group_name_H-M   'P 1'
#
loop_
_entity.id
_entity.type
_entity.pdbx_description
1 polymer ?
#
loop_
_entity_poly.entity_id
_entity_poly.type
_entity_poly.pdbx_seq_one_letter_code
_entity_poly.pdbx_strand_id
1 'polypeptide(L)'
;MFLRQFRAFFRIHRQVFHTFRAHFRSFLIPGFRNRFSKRVATLLPLVILRSADCRQKDVEEVRRPSRKRTMSKVKYETCLEGRAQLYLNAIKVRWEQLHKIPGLFSYQLQKTPQCRRIPGSWGFYTELNADRSVKRRRPQTIENLNPSFKPNMFNFNKVNAQEVIMTIDDAFGSPEVQMIINKSPITKYHTLICPEVEKNHVQRITRDVLEFCITFMRSINDKDMRMGYNSPGALASVNHLHFHLLHMPQDLYIDQAPLDELAGGYVYRLSRRAPTEAICIVFNEDDNDKQVVEKVDQLYKLAMWMCQNNMPHNLFITQDRRKGKSGNVQVFVFARSEYCVNKDLADFNVGFCELAGYIPLPDPDKLENLTELQVLYRIRTVTGEAPKAVYEEMTHIVEGCEQSLWDLPLTI
;
A
#
# COMPACT_ATOMS: atom_id res chain seq x y z
N MET A 1 -45.10 50.42 -3.21
CA MET A 1 -45.73 49.10 -3.47
C MET A 1 -45.11 47.93 -2.69
N PHE A 2 -43.79 47.88 -2.44
CA PHE A 2 -43.13 46.77 -1.71
C PHE A 2 -43.56 46.59 -0.24
N LEU A 3 -43.93 47.65 0.48
CA LEU A 3 -44.21 47.56 1.93
C LEU A 3 -45.61 47.03 2.31
N ARG A 4 -46.55 46.91 1.35
CA ARG A 4 -47.93 46.45 1.66
C ARG A 4 -48.06 44.92 1.66
N GLN A 5 -47.28 44.21 0.86
CA GLN A 5 -47.35 42.74 0.75
C GLN A 5 -46.69 41.98 1.91
N PHE A 6 -45.79 42.61 2.66
CA PHE A 6 -45.06 41.95 3.76
C PHE A 6 -45.50 42.41 5.16
N ARG A 7 -46.58 43.21 5.25
CA ARG A 7 -47.07 43.77 6.51
C ARG A 7 -47.48 42.70 7.53
N ALA A 8 -47.98 41.55 7.09
CA ALA A 8 -48.31 40.42 7.97
C ALA A 8 -47.06 39.72 8.52
N PHE A 9 -46.04 39.53 7.67
CA PHE A 9 -44.78 38.86 8.01
C PHE A 9 -43.95 39.66 9.04
N PHE A 10 -43.85 40.98 8.86
CA PHE A 10 -43.12 41.86 9.79
C PHE A 10 -43.86 42.12 11.12
N ARG A 11 -45.16 41.78 11.21
CA ARG A 11 -45.92 41.88 12.47
C ARG A 11 -45.65 40.70 13.41
N ILE A 12 -45.23 39.57 12.86
CA ILE A 12 -44.97 38.32 13.60
C ILE A 12 -43.49 38.24 14.04
N HIS A 13 -42.56 38.78 13.24
CA HIS A 13 -41.12 38.75 13.54
C HIS A 13 -40.52 40.14 13.75
N ARG A 14 -40.79 40.71 14.94
CA ARG A 14 -40.37 42.08 15.33
C ARG A 14 -38.84 42.30 15.31
N GLN A 15 -38.06 41.25 15.57
CA GLN A 15 -36.59 41.28 15.49
C GLN A 15 -36.06 41.35 14.05
N VAL A 16 -36.71 40.66 13.10
CA VAL A 16 -36.29 40.65 11.68
C VAL A 16 -36.45 42.03 11.04
N PHE A 17 -37.46 42.79 11.46
CA PHE A 17 -37.65 44.18 11.01
C PHE A 17 -36.55 45.12 11.50
N HIS A 18 -36.05 44.94 12.73
CA HIS A 18 -34.96 45.76 13.28
C HIS A 18 -33.63 45.51 12.56
N THR A 19 -33.30 44.24 12.30
CA THR A 19 -32.07 43.85 11.58
C THR A 19 -32.09 44.30 10.12
N PHE A 20 -33.25 44.18 9.45
CA PHE A 20 -33.44 44.68 8.09
C PHE A 20 -33.29 46.21 8.02
N ARG A 21 -33.84 46.96 8.98
CA ARG A 21 -33.75 48.43 9.02
C ARG A 21 -32.32 48.93 9.27
N ALA A 22 -31.51 48.19 10.03
CA ALA A 22 -30.10 48.51 10.29
C ALA A 22 -29.22 48.30 9.04
N HIS A 23 -29.36 47.16 8.35
CA HIS A 23 -28.62 46.89 7.11
C HIS A 23 -29.07 47.73 5.91
N PHE A 24 -30.35 48.10 5.84
CA PHE A 24 -30.82 48.98 4.78
C PHE A 24 -30.31 50.43 4.94
N ARG A 25 -30.07 50.88 6.18
CA ARG A 25 -29.47 52.20 6.45
C ARG A 25 -27.98 52.25 6.14
N SER A 26 -27.23 51.16 6.32
CA SER A 26 -25.80 51.11 5.96
C SER A 26 -25.55 51.05 4.45
N PHE A 27 -26.58 50.77 3.65
CA PHE A 27 -26.47 50.64 2.19
C PHE A 27 -26.70 51.95 1.41
N LEU A 28 -27.09 53.05 2.08
CA LEU A 28 -27.58 54.27 1.42
C LEU A 28 -26.70 55.54 1.58
N ILE A 29 -25.41 55.43 1.92
CA ILE A 29 -24.49 56.60 2.00
C ILE A 29 -23.07 56.19 1.51
N PRO A 30 -22.42 56.94 0.59
CA PRO A 30 -22.78 57.08 -0.82
C PRO A 30 -21.65 56.61 -1.75
N GLY A 31 -21.99 56.13 -2.95
CA GLY A 31 -20.96 56.02 -3.98
C GLY A 31 -21.23 55.11 -5.17
N PHE A 32 -22.44 55.02 -5.72
CA PHE A 32 -22.62 54.38 -7.04
C PHE A 32 -23.68 55.12 -7.85
N ARG A 33 -23.20 56.07 -8.66
CA ARG A 33 -23.99 56.81 -9.64
C ARG A 33 -23.66 56.25 -11.03
N ASN A 34 -24.20 55.08 -11.41
CA ASN A 34 -24.28 54.74 -12.83
C ASN A 34 -25.34 53.68 -13.19
N ARG A 35 -25.86 53.79 -14.41
CA ARG A 35 -27.21 53.36 -14.84
C ARG A 35 -27.32 51.86 -15.23
N PHE A 36 -26.61 50.95 -14.56
CA PHE A 36 -26.64 49.49 -14.81
C PHE A 36 -26.98 48.59 -13.59
N SER A 37 -27.41 49.17 -12.46
CA SER A 37 -27.58 48.41 -11.19
C SER A 37 -28.97 47.77 -10.96
N LYS A 38 -29.93 47.88 -11.90
CA LYS A 38 -31.31 47.41 -11.65
C LYS A 38 -31.53 45.88 -11.65
N ARG A 39 -30.53 45.05 -11.99
CA ARG A 39 -30.61 43.57 -11.88
C ARG A 39 -29.91 42.99 -10.64
N VAL A 40 -29.10 43.76 -9.92
CA VAL A 40 -28.39 43.27 -8.71
C VAL A 40 -29.23 43.50 -7.45
N ALA A 41 -30.13 44.47 -7.45
CA ALA A 41 -30.97 44.79 -6.29
C ALA A 41 -32.16 43.83 -6.05
N THR A 42 -32.46 42.90 -6.97
CA THR A 42 -33.55 41.91 -6.80
C THR A 42 -33.08 40.56 -6.26
N LEU A 43 -31.77 40.30 -6.20
CA LEU A 43 -31.23 39.01 -5.77
C LEU A 43 -30.85 38.94 -4.27
N LEU A 44 -30.70 40.08 -3.59
CA LEU A 44 -30.32 40.09 -2.17
C LEU A 44 -31.44 39.75 -1.15
N PRO A 45 -32.75 39.96 -1.39
CA PRO A 45 -33.77 39.57 -0.41
C PRO A 45 -33.99 38.04 -0.31
N LEU A 46 -33.68 37.29 -1.37
CA LEU A 46 -33.89 35.84 -1.44
C LEU A 46 -32.82 35.03 -0.69
N VAL A 47 -31.59 35.55 -0.62
CA VAL A 47 -30.47 34.88 0.06
C VAL A 47 -30.59 34.98 1.59
N ILE A 48 -31.16 36.08 2.09
CA ILE A 48 -31.37 36.29 3.53
C ILE A 48 -32.62 35.55 4.04
N LEU A 49 -33.66 35.37 3.21
CA LEU A 49 -34.84 34.57 3.59
C LEU A 49 -34.54 33.06 3.67
N ARG A 50 -33.63 32.53 2.84
CA ARG A 50 -33.18 31.13 2.95
C ARG A 50 -32.28 30.85 4.16
N SER A 51 -31.65 31.86 4.74
CA SER A 51 -30.75 31.68 5.88
C SER A 51 -31.47 31.80 7.24
N ALA A 52 -32.67 32.38 7.28
CA ALA A 52 -33.50 32.47 8.50
C ALA A 52 -34.45 31.27 8.68
N ASP A 53 -34.94 30.66 7.59
CA ASP A 53 -35.84 29.50 7.65
C ASP A 53 -35.10 28.16 7.86
N CYS A 54 -33.77 28.15 7.69
CA CYS A 54 -32.92 26.97 7.90
C CYS A 54 -32.38 26.83 9.33
N ARG A 55 -32.81 27.64 10.30
CA ARG A 55 -32.32 27.57 11.70
C ARG A 55 -33.29 27.00 12.72
N GLN A 56 -34.46 26.52 12.31
CA GLN A 56 -35.35 25.76 13.19
C GLN A 56 -36.00 24.62 12.42
N LYS A 57 -35.25 23.53 12.23
CA LYS A 57 -35.79 22.18 12.03
C LYS A 57 -34.70 21.20 12.42
N ASP A 58 -34.62 20.92 13.72
CA ASP A 58 -34.13 19.65 14.21
C ASP A 58 -35.04 18.57 13.63
N VAL A 59 -34.54 17.89 12.60
CA VAL A 59 -35.09 16.64 12.10
C VAL A 59 -33.88 15.75 11.88
N GLU A 60 -33.87 14.60 12.55
CA GLU A 60 -32.88 13.52 12.39
C GLU A 60 -32.53 13.33 10.91
N GLU A 61 -31.39 13.85 10.50
CA GLU A 61 -30.88 13.66 9.16
C GLU A 61 -30.27 12.26 9.12
N VAL A 62 -31.10 11.29 8.74
CA VAL A 62 -30.63 9.97 8.31
C VAL A 62 -29.56 10.21 7.24
N ARG A 63 -28.29 9.99 7.60
CA ARG A 63 -27.16 10.03 6.68
C ARG A 63 -27.50 9.11 5.51
N ARG A 64 -27.91 9.69 4.39
CA ARG A 64 -28.09 8.94 3.15
C ARG A 64 -26.71 8.39 2.78
N PRO A 65 -26.56 7.07 2.61
CA PRO A 65 -25.29 6.50 2.22
C PRO A 65 -24.85 7.17 0.92
N SER A 66 -23.60 7.62 0.87
CA SER A 66 -22.98 8.05 -0.37
C SER A 66 -23.28 6.98 -1.42
N ARG A 67 -23.94 7.38 -2.51
CA ARG A 67 -24.28 6.45 -3.58
C ARG A 67 -22.96 5.91 -4.14
N LYS A 68 -22.59 4.71 -3.71
CA LYS A 68 -21.56 3.88 -4.34
C LYS A 68 -21.85 3.93 -5.83
N ARG A 69 -20.90 4.37 -6.65
CA ARG A 69 -20.98 4.20 -8.10
C ARG A 69 -20.93 2.68 -8.30
N THR A 70 -22.10 2.05 -8.33
CA THR A 70 -22.17 0.59 -8.35
C THR A 70 -21.72 0.21 -9.75
N MET A 71 -20.54 -0.41 -9.87
CA MET A 71 -20.15 -1.02 -11.15
C MET A 71 -21.28 -1.94 -11.60
N SER A 72 -21.53 -1.99 -12.91
CA SER A 72 -22.45 -2.99 -13.44
C SER A 72 -21.96 -4.38 -13.00
N LYS A 73 -22.89 -5.28 -12.69
CA LYS A 73 -22.58 -6.65 -12.29
C LYS A 73 -21.61 -7.32 -13.27
N VAL A 74 -21.84 -7.11 -14.57
CA VAL A 74 -20.98 -7.60 -15.66
C VAL A 74 -19.55 -7.05 -15.55
N LYS A 75 -19.37 -5.75 -15.28
CA LYS A 75 -18.04 -5.15 -15.11
C LYS A 75 -17.32 -5.73 -13.89
N TYR A 76 -18.01 -5.90 -12.77
CA TYR A 76 -17.42 -6.52 -11.58
C TYR A 76 -16.98 -7.97 -11.83
N GLU A 77 -17.83 -8.78 -12.48
CA GLU A 77 -17.52 -10.17 -12.80
C GLU A 77 -16.36 -10.35 -13.80
N THR A 78 -15.93 -9.26 -14.45
CA THR A 78 -14.88 -9.27 -15.49
C THR A 78 -13.60 -8.54 -15.08
N CYS A 79 -13.64 -7.69 -14.05
CA CYS A 79 -12.46 -6.98 -13.55
C CYS A 79 -11.67 -7.82 -12.53
N LEU A 80 -10.49 -7.32 -12.14
CA LEU A 80 -9.65 -7.95 -11.14
C LEU A 80 -10.39 -8.19 -9.82
N GLU A 81 -11.17 -7.22 -9.35
CA GLU A 81 -11.86 -7.28 -8.06
C GLU A 81 -12.86 -8.43 -7.96
N GLY A 82 -13.61 -8.73 -9.02
CA GLY A 82 -14.55 -9.85 -9.00
C GLY A 82 -13.92 -11.21 -9.30
N ARG A 83 -12.71 -11.23 -9.87
CA ARG A 83 -12.04 -12.48 -10.31
C ARG A 83 -10.84 -12.89 -9.46
N ALA A 84 -10.30 -12.01 -8.60
CA ALA A 84 -9.10 -12.27 -7.81
C ALA A 84 -9.18 -13.57 -7.00
N GLN A 85 -10.31 -13.87 -6.36
CA GLN A 85 -10.47 -15.13 -5.61
C GLN A 85 -10.43 -16.37 -6.52
N LEU A 86 -11.04 -16.29 -7.71
CA LEU A 86 -10.98 -17.38 -8.70
C LEU A 86 -9.55 -17.58 -9.20
N TYR A 87 -8.82 -16.48 -9.46
CA TYR A 87 -7.42 -16.52 -9.83
C TYR A 87 -6.56 -17.13 -8.73
N LEU A 88 -6.75 -16.74 -7.46
CA LEU A 88 -6.03 -17.34 -6.33
C LEU A 88 -6.29 -18.85 -6.23
N ASN A 89 -7.55 -19.28 -6.35
CA ASN A 89 -7.90 -20.70 -6.32
C ASN A 89 -7.22 -21.47 -7.46
N ALA A 90 -7.23 -20.91 -8.67
CA ALA A 90 -6.56 -21.49 -9.83
C ALA A 90 -5.04 -21.57 -9.64
N ILE A 91 -4.42 -20.51 -9.10
CA ILE A 91 -2.99 -20.48 -8.77
C ILE A 91 -2.63 -21.60 -7.80
N LYS A 92 -3.40 -21.78 -6.73
CA LYS A 92 -3.15 -22.84 -5.74
C LYS A 92 -3.20 -24.23 -6.35
N VAL A 93 -4.27 -24.52 -7.11
CA VAL A 93 -4.45 -25.82 -7.76
C VAL A 93 -3.32 -26.08 -8.76
N ARG A 94 -3.02 -25.09 -9.62
CA ARG A 94 -2.01 -25.23 -10.64
C ARG A 94 -0.60 -25.33 -10.05
N TRP A 95 -0.29 -24.54 -9.03
CA TRP A 95 1.00 -24.62 -8.33
C TRP A 95 1.24 -26.01 -7.74
N GLU A 96 0.24 -26.64 -7.10
CA GLU A 96 0.35 -28.00 -6.55
C GLU A 96 0.52 -29.07 -7.65
N GLN A 97 -0.10 -28.88 -8.81
CA GLN A 97 0.12 -29.75 -9.97
C GLN A 97 1.55 -29.61 -10.50
N LEU A 98 2.02 -28.36 -10.70
CA LEU A 98 3.36 -28.07 -11.18
C LEU A 98 4.44 -28.54 -10.20
N HIS A 99 4.20 -28.42 -8.89
CA HIS A 99 5.15 -28.84 -7.87
C HIS A 99 5.41 -30.36 -7.94
N LYS A 100 4.45 -31.17 -8.41
CA LYS A 100 4.65 -32.61 -8.60
C LYS A 100 5.51 -32.98 -9.83
N ILE A 101 5.79 -32.03 -10.73
CA ILE A 101 6.54 -32.28 -11.96
C ILE A 101 8.05 -32.27 -11.64
N PRO A 102 8.77 -33.39 -11.83
CA PRO A 102 10.21 -33.44 -11.59
C PRO A 102 10.98 -32.41 -12.44
N GLY A 103 11.93 -31.70 -11.82
CA GLY A 103 12.82 -30.76 -12.50
C GLY A 103 12.23 -29.37 -12.81
N LEU A 104 10.93 -29.16 -12.59
CA LEU A 104 10.31 -27.85 -12.81
C LEU A 104 10.71 -26.85 -11.71
N PHE A 105 10.66 -27.28 -10.45
CA PHE A 105 11.22 -26.58 -9.30
C PHE A 105 12.65 -27.05 -9.03
N SER A 106 13.51 -26.18 -8.49
CA SER A 106 14.88 -26.55 -8.07
C SER A 106 14.89 -27.62 -6.97
N TYR A 107 13.81 -27.73 -6.19
CA TYR A 107 13.60 -28.70 -5.11
C TYR A 107 12.12 -28.78 -4.77
N GLN A 108 11.77 -29.80 -3.99
CA GLN A 108 10.44 -30.00 -3.45
C GLN A 108 10.38 -29.47 -2.02
N LEU A 109 9.34 -28.71 -1.67
CA LEU A 109 9.09 -28.38 -0.29
C LEU A 109 8.79 -29.63 0.54
N GLN A 110 9.28 -29.65 1.78
CA GLN A 110 8.91 -30.69 2.73
C GLN A 110 7.43 -30.56 3.10
N LYS A 111 6.75 -31.69 3.28
CA LYS A 111 5.34 -31.69 3.70
C LYS A 111 5.15 -31.05 5.10
N THR A 112 6.13 -31.26 5.96
CA THR A 112 6.17 -30.75 7.34
C THR A 112 7.58 -30.21 7.58
N PRO A 113 7.84 -28.92 7.27
CA PRO A 113 9.15 -28.34 7.48
C PRO A 113 9.44 -28.24 8.98
N GLN A 114 10.71 -28.40 9.37
CA GLN A 114 11.14 -28.13 10.73
C GLN A 114 11.03 -26.62 11.00
N CYS A 115 10.41 -26.24 12.10
CA CYS A 115 10.20 -24.85 12.45
C CYS A 115 10.36 -24.62 13.96
N ARG A 116 10.59 -23.36 14.33
CA ARG A 116 10.69 -22.94 15.73
C ARG A 116 10.22 -21.50 15.86
N ARG A 117 9.65 -21.13 17.00
CA ARG A 117 9.58 -19.71 17.40
C ARG A 117 10.82 -19.39 18.22
N ILE A 118 11.58 -18.38 17.80
CA ILE A 118 12.75 -17.94 18.55
C ILE A 118 12.29 -17.45 19.93
N PRO A 119 12.85 -17.96 21.04
CA PRO A 119 12.54 -17.45 22.37
C PRO A 119 12.86 -15.96 22.49
N GLY A 120 11.88 -15.17 22.94
CA GLY A 120 12.01 -13.71 23.01
C GLY A 120 10.67 -13.01 23.11
N SER A 121 10.69 -11.67 23.11
CA SER A 121 9.48 -10.85 23.25
C SER A 121 8.65 -10.80 21.98
N TRP A 122 9.25 -11.05 20.81
CA TRP A 122 8.63 -10.90 19.50
C TRP A 122 8.36 -12.23 18.81
N GLY A 123 9.05 -13.30 19.21
CA GLY A 123 8.67 -14.66 18.85
C GLY A 123 8.74 -14.94 17.35
N PHE A 124 9.80 -14.44 16.69
CA PHE A 124 10.08 -14.65 15.26
C PHE A 124 9.90 -16.11 14.87
N TYR A 125 9.15 -16.36 13.79
CA TYR A 125 8.91 -17.71 13.29
C TYR A 125 10.03 -18.09 12.33
N THR A 126 10.74 -19.17 12.62
CA THR A 126 11.80 -19.71 11.77
C THR A 126 11.38 -21.02 11.13
N GLU A 127 11.83 -21.24 9.90
CA GLU A 127 11.55 -22.47 9.15
C GLU A 127 12.79 -22.93 8.37
N LEU A 128 13.12 -24.22 8.46
CA LEU A 128 14.26 -24.79 7.76
C LEU A 128 14.00 -24.90 6.25
N ASN A 129 14.84 -24.22 5.48
CA ASN A 129 14.83 -24.15 4.02
C ASN A 129 16.21 -24.51 3.44
N ALA A 130 16.77 -25.65 3.86
CA ALA A 130 18.13 -26.05 3.52
C ALA A 130 18.39 -26.18 2.00
N ASP A 131 17.46 -26.83 1.30
CA ASP A 131 17.54 -27.00 -0.15
C ASP A 131 17.58 -25.66 -0.89
N ARG A 132 16.83 -24.65 -0.39
CA ARG A 132 16.82 -23.32 -0.98
C ARG A 132 18.20 -22.67 -0.95
N SER A 133 18.94 -22.86 0.11
CA SER A 133 20.23 -22.21 0.32
C SER A 133 21.30 -22.75 -0.61
N VAL A 134 21.18 -24.02 -1.01
CA VAL A 134 22.15 -24.69 -1.90
C VAL A 134 21.71 -24.68 -3.36
N LYS A 135 20.42 -24.88 -3.64
CA LYS A 135 19.89 -25.13 -4.99
C LYS A 135 19.30 -23.88 -5.68
N ARG A 136 19.18 -22.75 -4.96
CA ARG A 136 18.70 -21.50 -5.55
C ARG A 136 19.76 -20.90 -6.46
N ARG A 137 19.30 -20.29 -7.56
CA ARG A 137 20.16 -19.50 -8.44
C ARG A 137 20.91 -18.41 -7.66
N ARG A 138 22.18 -18.20 -8.00
CA ARG A 138 22.94 -17.05 -7.51
C ARG A 138 22.22 -15.73 -7.81
N PRO A 139 21.97 -14.88 -6.80
CA PRO A 139 21.39 -13.56 -7.01
C PRO A 139 22.25 -12.70 -7.97
N GLN A 140 21.61 -11.81 -8.72
CA GLN A 140 22.31 -10.82 -9.52
C GLN A 140 22.88 -9.71 -8.65
N THR A 141 24.03 -9.16 -9.06
CA THR A 141 24.50 -7.86 -8.59
C THR A 141 23.68 -6.77 -9.27
N ILE A 142 22.98 -5.97 -8.48
CA ILE A 142 22.22 -4.80 -8.93
C ILE A 142 22.83 -3.63 -8.18
N GLU A 143 23.43 -2.69 -8.90
CA GLU A 143 24.39 -1.73 -8.36
C GLU A 143 23.74 -0.48 -7.75
N ASN A 144 22.51 -0.17 -8.15
CA ASN A 144 21.77 1.01 -7.69
C ASN A 144 20.26 0.78 -7.79
N LEU A 145 19.45 1.74 -7.30
CA LEU A 145 17.98 1.68 -7.31
C LEU A 145 17.33 2.09 -8.63
N ASN A 146 18.11 2.53 -9.61
CA ASN A 146 17.65 2.84 -10.95
C ASN A 146 18.50 2.08 -11.99
N PRO A 147 18.53 0.74 -11.92
CA PRO A 147 19.42 -0.03 -12.77
C PRO A 147 18.94 0.02 -14.23
N SER A 148 19.82 -0.27 -15.18
CA SER A 148 19.44 -0.54 -16.56
C SER A 148 19.01 -2.00 -16.73
N PHE A 149 18.04 -2.25 -17.62
CA PHE A 149 17.66 -3.62 -17.95
C PHE A 149 18.84 -4.35 -18.62
N LYS A 150 19.13 -5.57 -18.18
CA LYS A 150 20.26 -6.38 -18.67
C LYS A 150 19.73 -7.60 -19.45
N PRO A 151 19.47 -7.50 -20.77
CA PRO A 151 18.83 -8.56 -21.54
C PRO A 151 19.63 -9.86 -21.59
N ASN A 152 20.96 -9.81 -21.43
CA ASN A 152 21.83 -10.99 -21.42
C ASN A 152 21.80 -11.74 -20.08
N MET A 153 21.52 -11.04 -18.97
CA MET A 153 21.33 -11.66 -17.66
C MET A 153 20.00 -12.43 -17.61
N PHE A 154 19.82 -13.30 -16.61
CA PHE A 154 18.51 -13.92 -16.41
C PHE A 154 17.43 -12.85 -16.22
N ASN A 155 16.28 -13.05 -16.85
CA ASN A 155 15.09 -12.21 -16.71
C ASN A 155 13.86 -13.08 -16.99
N PHE A 156 12.67 -12.62 -16.65
CA PHE A 156 11.46 -13.45 -16.73
C PHE A 156 11.00 -13.78 -18.16
N ASN A 157 11.48 -13.10 -19.20
CA ASN A 157 11.26 -13.52 -20.60
C ASN A 157 12.00 -14.82 -20.96
N LYS A 158 12.83 -15.35 -20.04
CA LYS A 158 13.63 -16.58 -20.24
C LYS A 158 13.16 -17.77 -19.41
N VAL A 159 12.02 -17.67 -18.73
CA VAL A 159 11.45 -18.82 -18.01
C VAL A 159 10.90 -19.84 -18.99
N ASN A 160 10.84 -21.11 -18.60
CA ASN A 160 10.10 -22.09 -19.38
C ASN A 160 8.60 -21.74 -19.35
N ALA A 161 7.89 -21.87 -20.47
CA ALA A 161 6.44 -21.61 -20.53
C ALA A 161 5.63 -22.43 -19.50
N GLN A 162 6.12 -23.62 -19.11
CA GLN A 162 5.53 -24.43 -18.03
C GLN A 162 5.63 -23.80 -16.64
N GLU A 163 6.56 -22.87 -16.43
CA GLU A 163 6.70 -22.11 -15.18
C GLU A 163 5.61 -21.03 -15.04
N VAL A 164 4.97 -20.63 -16.15
CA VAL A 164 3.86 -19.66 -16.13
C VAL A 164 2.59 -20.39 -15.69
N ILE A 165 2.05 -19.98 -14.54
CA ILE A 165 0.80 -20.52 -13.98
C ILE A 165 -0.39 -20.00 -14.78
N MET A 166 -0.42 -18.69 -15.01
CA MET A 166 -1.43 -17.99 -15.79
C MET A 166 -0.99 -16.57 -16.11
N THR A 167 -1.65 -15.97 -17.11
CA THR A 167 -1.58 -14.54 -17.39
C THR A 167 -2.92 -13.91 -17.03
N ILE A 168 -2.89 -12.86 -16.22
CA ILE A 168 -4.05 -12.04 -15.86
C ILE A 168 -3.97 -10.77 -16.69
N ASP A 169 -4.94 -10.59 -17.57
CA ASP A 169 -5.15 -9.38 -18.35
C ASP A 169 -6.61 -8.98 -18.14
N ASP A 170 -6.85 -7.81 -17.55
CA ASP A 170 -8.20 -7.29 -17.45
C ASP A 170 -8.45 -6.30 -18.58
N ALA A 171 -9.63 -6.39 -19.21
CA ALA A 171 -9.99 -5.54 -20.33
C ALA A 171 -10.19 -4.05 -19.93
N PHE A 172 -9.85 -3.67 -18.69
CA PHE A 172 -10.16 -2.37 -18.10
C PHE A 172 -8.92 -1.54 -17.76
N GLY A 173 -7.75 -1.93 -18.29
CA GLY A 173 -6.53 -1.12 -18.26
C GLY A 173 -5.60 -1.42 -17.09
N SER A 174 -5.82 -2.51 -16.34
CA SER A 174 -4.77 -3.04 -15.47
C SER A 174 -3.61 -3.56 -16.33
N PRO A 175 -2.37 -3.58 -15.79
CA PRO A 175 -1.26 -4.16 -16.50
C PRO A 175 -1.52 -5.66 -16.75
N GLU A 176 -1.07 -6.17 -17.88
CA GLU A 176 -0.93 -7.62 -18.05
C GLU A 176 0.01 -8.14 -16.97
N VAL A 177 -0.39 -9.14 -16.19
CA VAL A 177 0.41 -9.72 -15.12
C VAL A 177 0.57 -11.21 -15.34
N GLN A 178 1.81 -11.66 -15.51
CA GLN A 178 2.14 -13.07 -15.50
C GLN A 178 2.37 -13.55 -14.07
N MET A 179 1.63 -14.59 -13.68
CA MET A 179 1.82 -15.32 -12.43
C MET A 179 2.74 -16.51 -12.71
N ILE A 180 3.98 -16.46 -12.24
CA ILE A 180 5.03 -17.44 -12.56
C ILE A 180 5.43 -18.19 -11.29
N ILE A 181 5.64 -19.51 -11.32
CA ILE A 181 6.16 -20.18 -10.12
C ILE A 181 7.51 -19.56 -9.71
N ASN A 182 7.77 -19.45 -8.41
CA ASN A 182 9.15 -19.26 -7.99
C ASN A 182 9.86 -20.61 -8.01
N LYS A 183 10.80 -20.78 -8.94
CA LYS A 183 11.60 -22.01 -9.09
C LYS A 183 12.35 -22.42 -7.81
N SER A 184 12.56 -21.49 -6.87
CA SER A 184 13.13 -21.74 -5.54
C SER A 184 12.18 -21.24 -4.44
N PRO A 185 11.08 -21.97 -4.20
CA PRO A 185 9.98 -21.54 -3.34
C PRO A 185 10.40 -21.46 -1.87
N ILE A 186 9.82 -20.52 -1.11
CA ILE A 186 10.13 -20.35 0.33
C ILE A 186 9.07 -21.09 1.15
N THR A 187 7.81 -20.85 0.79
CA THR A 187 6.65 -21.55 1.31
C THR A 187 5.79 -22.06 0.16
N LYS A 188 4.69 -22.76 0.48
CA LYS A 188 3.70 -23.19 -0.50
C LYS A 188 3.15 -22.01 -1.31
N TYR A 189 2.77 -22.29 -2.54
CA TYR A 189 2.21 -21.31 -3.48
C TYR A 189 3.12 -20.14 -3.82
N HIS A 190 4.44 -20.23 -3.52
CA HIS A 190 5.37 -19.16 -3.86
C HIS A 190 5.35 -18.89 -5.36
N THR A 191 4.75 -17.77 -5.72
CA THR A 191 4.48 -17.30 -7.08
C THR A 191 5.05 -15.90 -7.22
N LEU A 192 5.58 -15.59 -8.40
CA LEU A 192 6.09 -14.29 -8.79
C LEU A 192 4.99 -13.57 -9.58
N ILE A 193 4.73 -12.32 -9.20
CA ILE A 193 3.80 -11.42 -9.88
C ILE A 193 4.65 -10.53 -10.77
N CYS A 194 4.64 -10.78 -12.08
CA CYS A 194 5.49 -10.11 -13.05
C CYS A 194 4.63 -9.26 -14.02
N PRO A 195 4.55 -7.93 -13.83
CA PRO A 195 3.78 -7.06 -14.71
C PRO A 195 4.51 -6.85 -16.04
N GLU A 196 3.76 -6.92 -17.14
CA GLU A 196 4.16 -6.51 -18.49
C GLU A 196 5.57 -7.00 -18.85
N VAL A 197 5.80 -8.31 -18.75
CA VAL A 197 7.15 -8.94 -18.79
C VAL A 197 7.92 -8.54 -20.07
N GLU A 198 7.22 -8.39 -21.19
CA GLU A 198 7.78 -7.98 -22.47
C GLU A 198 8.25 -6.50 -22.50
N LYS A 199 7.75 -5.64 -21.59
CA LYS A 199 8.20 -4.26 -21.43
C LYS A 199 9.52 -4.14 -20.68
N ASN A 200 10.05 -5.23 -20.14
CA ASN A 200 11.37 -5.30 -19.51
C ASN A 200 11.56 -4.28 -18.36
N HIS A 201 10.49 -4.03 -17.59
CA HIS A 201 10.57 -3.17 -16.42
C HIS A 201 11.66 -3.67 -15.48
N VAL A 202 12.60 -2.80 -15.12
CA VAL A 202 13.64 -3.11 -14.14
C VAL A 202 13.03 -3.31 -12.75
N GLN A 203 13.77 -3.85 -11.78
CA GLN A 203 13.24 -4.06 -10.42
C GLN A 203 13.02 -2.73 -9.69
N ARG A 204 11.94 -2.03 -10.05
CA ARG A 204 11.49 -0.76 -9.51
C ARG A 204 9.97 -0.75 -9.60
N ILE A 205 9.33 -0.46 -8.46
CA ILE A 205 7.86 -0.42 -8.38
C ILE A 205 7.30 0.57 -9.39
N THR A 206 6.28 0.16 -10.13
CA THR A 206 5.40 1.04 -10.91
C THR A 206 4.09 1.24 -10.15
N ARG A 207 3.40 2.35 -10.42
CA ARG A 207 2.08 2.62 -9.83
C ARG A 207 1.10 1.48 -10.11
N ASP A 208 1.09 1.00 -11.34
CA ASP A 208 0.07 0.06 -11.82
C ASP A 208 0.24 -1.35 -11.21
N VAL A 209 1.49 -1.83 -11.03
CA VAL A 209 1.69 -3.12 -10.33
C VAL A 209 1.35 -3.01 -8.84
N LEU A 210 1.58 -1.84 -8.25
CA LEU A 210 1.24 -1.60 -6.85
C LEU A 210 -0.28 -1.62 -6.66
N GLU A 211 -1.01 -0.94 -7.53
CA GLU A 211 -2.48 -0.98 -7.58
C GLU A 211 -3.00 -2.41 -7.78
N PHE A 212 -2.41 -3.17 -8.72
CA PHE A 212 -2.74 -4.57 -8.95
C PHE A 212 -2.58 -5.40 -7.67
N CYS A 213 -1.43 -5.31 -6.99
CA CYS A 213 -1.15 -6.12 -5.79
C CYS A 213 -2.11 -5.80 -4.64
N ILE A 214 -2.38 -4.53 -4.40
CA ILE A 214 -3.31 -4.08 -3.35
C ILE A 214 -4.74 -4.50 -3.69
N THR A 215 -5.17 -4.30 -4.93
CA THR A 215 -6.51 -4.68 -5.39
C THR A 215 -6.72 -6.19 -5.31
N PHE A 216 -5.73 -6.98 -5.74
CA PHE A 216 -5.77 -8.44 -5.61
C PHE A 216 -5.88 -8.85 -4.13
N MET A 217 -5.05 -8.29 -3.24
CA MET A 217 -5.08 -8.63 -1.81
C MET A 217 -6.38 -8.23 -1.11
N ARG A 218 -6.98 -7.09 -1.49
CA ARG A 218 -8.31 -6.66 -0.98
C ARG A 218 -9.45 -7.54 -1.48
N SER A 219 -9.26 -8.21 -2.61
CA SER A 219 -10.30 -8.95 -3.34
C SER A 219 -10.23 -10.47 -3.13
N ILE A 220 -9.33 -10.95 -2.29
CA ILE A 220 -9.26 -12.35 -1.86
C ILE A 220 -9.76 -12.49 -0.41
N ASN A 221 -10.31 -13.65 -0.09
CA ASN A 221 -10.69 -14.03 1.26
C ASN A 221 -9.73 -15.12 1.77
N ASP A 222 -8.47 -14.76 1.92
CA ASP A 222 -7.42 -15.66 2.35
C ASP A 222 -6.28 -14.91 3.05
N LYS A 223 -6.43 -14.74 4.36
CA LYS A 223 -5.49 -14.00 5.21
C LYS A 223 -4.12 -14.67 5.35
N ASP A 224 -3.98 -15.90 4.89
CA ASP A 224 -2.72 -16.65 4.94
C ASP A 224 -1.88 -16.37 3.69
N MET A 225 -2.46 -15.77 2.64
CA MET A 225 -1.71 -15.25 1.52
C MET A 225 -1.09 -13.89 1.86
N ARG A 226 0.21 -13.77 1.64
CA ARG A 226 1.00 -12.54 1.85
C ARG A 226 1.71 -12.19 0.56
N MET A 227 1.96 -10.90 0.33
CA MET A 227 2.87 -10.48 -0.73
C MET A 227 4.09 -9.76 -0.18
N GLY A 228 5.17 -9.79 -0.95
CA GLY A 228 6.40 -9.10 -0.61
C GLY A 228 7.12 -8.55 -1.82
N TYR A 229 7.88 -7.49 -1.63
CA TYR A 229 8.77 -6.92 -2.64
C TYR A 229 10.12 -6.58 -2.03
N ASN A 230 11.16 -6.78 -2.82
CA ASN A 230 12.53 -6.42 -2.50
C ASN A 230 13.03 -5.48 -3.59
N SER A 231 13.49 -4.28 -3.24
CA SER A 231 14.16 -3.38 -4.18
C SER A 231 15.61 -3.83 -4.44
N PRO A 232 16.27 -3.29 -5.48
CA PRO A 232 17.73 -3.28 -5.57
C PRO A 232 18.33 -2.76 -4.26
N GLY A 233 19.43 -3.36 -3.79
CA GLY A 233 20.03 -3.06 -2.48
C GLY A 233 19.25 -3.60 -1.28
N ALA A 234 18.05 -4.15 -1.47
CA ALA A 234 17.19 -4.73 -0.43
C ALA A 234 16.87 -6.20 -0.71
N LEU A 235 17.87 -6.96 -1.19
CA LEU A 235 17.80 -8.39 -1.53
C LEU A 235 17.00 -8.79 -2.78
N ALA A 236 16.66 -7.86 -3.68
CA ALA A 236 16.21 -8.21 -5.03
C ALA A 236 17.19 -9.17 -5.70
N SER A 237 16.72 -10.34 -6.15
CA SER A 237 17.62 -11.35 -6.74
C SER A 237 17.73 -11.27 -8.27
N VAL A 238 16.78 -10.63 -8.93
CA VAL A 238 16.69 -10.48 -10.38
C VAL A 238 16.38 -9.03 -10.70
N ASN A 239 17.05 -8.45 -11.69
CA ASN A 239 16.71 -7.12 -12.21
C ASN A 239 15.63 -7.21 -13.31
N HIS A 240 14.42 -7.52 -12.89
CA HIS A 240 13.19 -7.47 -13.70
C HIS A 240 12.04 -7.40 -12.71
N LEU A 241 11.16 -6.40 -12.81
CA LEU A 241 10.08 -6.12 -11.87
C LEU A 241 9.27 -7.37 -11.51
N HIS A 242 9.27 -7.70 -10.22
CA HIS A 242 8.42 -8.74 -9.66
C HIS A 242 8.08 -8.48 -8.19
N PHE A 243 6.89 -8.91 -7.81
CA PHE A 243 6.48 -9.13 -6.42
C PHE A 243 6.42 -10.63 -6.14
N HIS A 244 6.39 -10.98 -4.86
CA HIS A 244 6.25 -12.34 -4.36
C HIS A 244 4.85 -12.51 -3.80
N LEU A 245 4.20 -13.64 -4.08
CA LEU A 245 2.98 -14.12 -3.42
C LEU A 245 3.31 -15.42 -2.70
N LEU A 246 2.98 -15.50 -1.41
CA LEU A 246 3.41 -16.58 -0.50
C LEU A 246 2.27 -16.99 0.41
N HIS A 247 2.21 -18.27 0.76
CA HIS A 247 1.31 -18.76 1.82
C HIS A 247 2.07 -18.84 3.15
N MET A 248 1.63 -18.07 4.14
CA MET A 248 2.18 -17.95 5.49
C MET A 248 1.03 -17.96 6.50
N PRO A 249 0.51 -19.15 6.86
CA PRO A 249 -0.61 -19.28 7.79
C PRO A 249 -0.26 -18.94 9.24
N GLN A 250 1.03 -18.95 9.57
CA GLN A 250 1.51 -18.69 10.91
C GLN A 250 1.36 -17.21 11.28
N ASP A 251 1.06 -16.95 12.55
CA ASP A 251 1.05 -15.58 13.06
C ASP A 251 2.48 -15.08 13.22
N LEU A 252 2.78 -13.98 12.56
CA LEU A 252 4.06 -13.29 12.63
C LEU A 252 3.95 -12.13 13.62
N TYR A 253 5.08 -11.61 14.12
CA TYR A 253 5.03 -10.49 15.07
C TYR A 253 4.32 -9.27 14.45
N ILE A 254 4.48 -9.06 13.13
CA ILE A 254 3.90 -7.92 12.41
C ILE A 254 2.37 -7.89 12.48
N ASP A 255 1.73 -9.06 12.65
CA ASP A 255 0.27 -9.18 12.72
C ASP A 255 -0.33 -8.54 13.97
N GLN A 256 0.48 -8.41 15.02
CA GLN A 256 0.07 -7.88 16.33
C GLN A 256 0.89 -6.66 16.73
N ALA A 257 1.78 -6.18 15.86
CA ALA A 257 2.65 -5.06 16.17
C ALA A 257 1.81 -3.79 16.43
N PRO A 258 2.03 -3.08 17.56
CA PRO A 258 1.35 -1.83 17.82
C PRO A 258 1.71 -0.77 16.76
N LEU A 259 0.70 -0.03 16.32
CA LEU A 259 0.81 1.02 15.31
C LEU A 259 0.53 2.38 15.94
N ASP A 260 1.47 3.30 15.77
CA ASP A 260 1.29 4.71 16.12
C ASP A 260 0.83 5.46 14.87
N GLU A 261 -0.24 6.25 14.95
CA GLU A 261 -0.68 7.08 13.83
C GLU A 261 0.39 8.10 13.44
N LEU A 262 0.59 8.27 12.13
CA LEU A 262 1.56 9.19 11.56
C LEU A 262 0.88 10.32 10.79
N ALA A 263 0.00 9.98 9.84
CA ALA A 263 -0.67 10.99 9.01
C ALA A 263 -2.00 10.49 8.41
N GLY A 264 -2.93 11.42 8.20
CA GLY A 264 -4.16 11.21 7.41
C GLY A 264 -5.17 10.20 7.95
N GLY A 265 -4.97 9.61 9.15
CA GLY A 265 -5.84 8.56 9.71
C GLY A 265 -5.67 7.17 9.07
N TYR A 266 -4.76 6.99 8.12
CA TYR A 266 -4.49 5.70 7.46
C TYR A 266 -3.01 5.37 7.30
N VAL A 267 -2.11 6.32 7.57
CA VAL A 267 -0.67 6.09 7.61
C VAL A 267 -0.24 5.98 9.06
N TYR A 268 0.44 4.90 9.38
CA TYR A 268 0.95 4.58 10.70
C TYR A 268 2.44 4.28 10.61
N ARG A 269 3.11 4.24 11.76
CA ARG A 269 4.42 3.62 11.92
C ARG A 269 4.35 2.51 12.95
N LEU A 270 5.25 1.55 12.85
CA LEU A 270 5.46 0.59 13.94
C LEU A 270 5.86 1.34 15.21
N SER A 271 5.30 0.94 16.35
CA SER A 271 5.67 1.51 17.64
C SER A 271 7.17 1.38 17.88
N ARG A 272 7.79 2.36 18.55
CA ARG A 272 9.24 2.37 18.84
C ARG A 272 9.73 1.15 19.63
N ARG A 273 8.83 0.38 20.23
CA ARG A 273 9.15 -0.87 20.94
C ARG A 273 9.26 -2.05 19.99
N ALA A 274 8.65 -2.01 18.81
CA ALA A 274 8.63 -3.07 17.82
C ALA A 274 10.06 -3.49 17.41
N PRO A 275 10.25 -4.74 16.95
CA PRO A 275 11.57 -5.25 16.62
C PRO A 275 12.11 -4.68 15.31
N THR A 276 11.24 -4.05 14.52
CA THR A 276 11.56 -3.39 13.26
C THR A 276 10.88 -2.03 13.19
N GLU A 277 11.33 -1.21 12.25
CA GLU A 277 10.78 0.12 11.98
C GLU A 277 10.23 0.15 10.55
N ALA A 278 8.95 0.51 10.42
CA ALA A 278 8.25 0.55 9.15
C ALA A 278 7.15 1.59 9.15
N ILE A 279 6.79 2.09 7.97
CA ILE A 279 5.49 2.70 7.72
C ILE A 279 4.49 1.60 7.45
N CYS A 280 3.24 1.77 7.91
CA CYS A 280 2.11 0.93 7.57
C CYS A 280 0.99 1.79 6.99
N ILE A 281 0.66 1.57 5.72
CA ILE A 281 -0.51 2.18 5.08
C ILE A 281 -1.66 1.18 5.16
N VAL A 282 -2.79 1.61 5.73
CA VAL A 282 -3.99 0.79 5.87
C VAL A 282 -5.00 1.12 4.78
N PHE A 283 -5.34 0.11 3.98
CA PHE A 283 -6.44 0.11 3.04
C PHE A 283 -7.63 -0.57 3.71
N ASN A 284 -8.64 0.19 4.08
CA ASN A 284 -9.81 -0.37 4.75
C ASN A 284 -10.70 -1.13 3.76
N GLU A 285 -11.46 -2.09 4.27
CA GLU A 285 -12.48 -2.80 3.49
C GLU A 285 -13.47 -1.83 2.84
N ASP A 286 -13.84 -0.76 3.55
CA ASP A 286 -14.84 0.23 3.15
C ASP A 286 -14.27 1.44 2.37
N ASP A 287 -12.96 1.48 2.12
CA ASP A 287 -12.36 2.51 1.27
C ASP A 287 -12.97 2.46 -0.13
N ASN A 288 -13.47 3.61 -0.61
CA ASN A 288 -13.94 3.75 -1.98
C ASN A 288 -12.78 3.91 -2.97
N ASP A 289 -13.05 3.72 -4.27
CA ASP A 289 -12.04 3.75 -5.33
C ASP A 289 -11.12 4.98 -5.28
N LYS A 290 -11.64 6.17 -4.95
CA LYS A 290 -10.81 7.38 -4.86
C LYS A 290 -9.83 7.33 -3.69
N GLN A 291 -10.25 6.78 -2.55
CA GLN A 291 -9.39 6.64 -1.38
C GLN A 291 -8.28 5.60 -1.65
N VAL A 292 -8.62 4.52 -2.35
CA VAL A 292 -7.66 3.49 -2.74
C VAL A 292 -6.62 4.09 -3.69
N VAL A 293 -7.07 4.77 -4.75
CA VAL A 293 -6.21 5.45 -5.72
C VAL A 293 -5.28 6.45 -5.03
N GLU A 294 -5.79 7.29 -4.14
CA GLU A 294 -4.98 8.26 -3.40
C GLU A 294 -3.88 7.58 -2.56
N LYS A 295 -4.24 6.53 -1.80
CA LYS A 295 -3.28 5.78 -0.98
C LYS A 295 -2.21 5.07 -1.83
N VAL A 296 -2.61 4.53 -2.99
CA VAL A 296 -1.67 3.94 -3.97
C VAL A 296 -0.71 5.02 -4.49
N ASP A 297 -1.23 6.19 -4.86
CA ASP A 297 -0.43 7.29 -5.40
C ASP A 297 0.60 7.79 -4.39
N GLN A 298 0.22 7.91 -3.12
CA GLN A 298 1.14 8.33 -2.07
C GLN A 298 2.21 7.28 -1.77
N LEU A 299 1.83 6.01 -1.70
CA LEU A 299 2.80 4.92 -1.54
C LEU A 299 3.78 4.87 -2.72
N TYR A 300 3.28 5.08 -3.94
CA TYR A 300 4.12 5.17 -5.13
C TYR A 300 5.06 6.38 -5.08
N LYS A 301 4.58 7.56 -4.68
CA LYS A 301 5.42 8.75 -4.46
C LYS A 301 6.56 8.47 -3.47
N LEU A 302 6.25 7.82 -2.34
CA LEU A 302 7.27 7.42 -1.36
C LEU A 302 8.30 6.46 -1.95
N ALA A 303 7.86 5.43 -2.69
CA ALA A 303 8.77 4.49 -3.35
C ALA A 303 9.71 5.19 -4.35
N MET A 304 9.19 6.17 -5.09
CA MET A 304 9.97 6.96 -6.04
C MET A 304 10.99 7.87 -5.33
N TRP A 305 10.58 8.53 -4.25
CA TRP A 305 11.46 9.33 -3.41
C TRP A 305 12.58 8.49 -2.80
N MET A 306 12.27 7.29 -2.28
CA MET A 306 13.30 6.38 -1.74
C MET A 306 14.30 5.96 -2.82
N CYS A 307 13.85 5.67 -4.05
CA CYS A 307 14.74 5.40 -5.17
C CYS A 307 15.65 6.60 -5.51
N GLN A 308 15.11 7.83 -5.50
CA GLN A 308 15.86 9.05 -5.78
C GLN A 308 16.90 9.35 -4.69
N ASN A 309 16.61 9.02 -3.44
CA ASN A 309 17.49 9.23 -2.29
C ASN A 309 18.38 8.02 -1.98
N ASN A 310 18.54 7.11 -2.94
CA ASN A 310 19.36 5.90 -2.81
C ASN A 310 19.03 5.06 -1.56
N MET A 311 17.75 4.92 -1.23
CA MET A 311 17.25 4.22 -0.05
C MET A 311 16.59 2.89 -0.42
N PRO A 312 17.29 1.76 -0.23
CA PRO A 312 16.70 0.47 -0.53
C PRO A 312 15.55 0.16 0.42
N HIS A 313 14.57 -0.59 -0.07
CA HIS A 313 13.35 -0.81 0.65
C HIS A 313 12.70 -2.16 0.33
N ASN A 314 11.90 -2.61 1.28
CA ASN A 314 11.11 -3.82 1.20
C ASN A 314 9.64 -3.46 1.44
N LEU A 315 8.73 -4.12 0.73
CA LEU A 315 7.30 -4.06 1.06
C LEU A 315 6.84 -5.42 1.56
N PHE A 316 5.92 -5.41 2.52
CA PHE A 316 5.15 -6.58 2.95
C PHE A 316 3.67 -6.22 2.96
N ILE A 317 2.86 -6.96 2.20
CA ILE A 317 1.43 -6.71 2.02
C ILE A 317 0.67 -7.88 2.61
N THR A 318 -0.28 -7.59 3.48
CA THR A 318 -1.09 -8.60 4.15
C THR A 318 -2.49 -8.10 4.43
N GLN A 319 -3.45 -9.03 4.51
CA GLN A 319 -4.72 -8.73 5.18
C GLN A 319 -4.48 -8.55 6.68
N ASP A 320 -5.24 -7.66 7.32
CA ASP A 320 -5.22 -7.45 8.76
C ASP A 320 -5.82 -8.68 9.46
N ARG A 321 -5.00 -9.34 10.27
CA ARG A 321 -5.36 -10.59 10.94
C ARG A 321 -5.98 -10.37 12.32
N ARG A 322 -6.08 -9.12 12.77
CA ARG A 322 -6.65 -8.77 14.07
C ARG A 322 -8.17 -8.93 14.07
N LYS A 323 -8.72 -9.32 15.22
CA LYS A 323 -10.16 -9.54 15.36
C LYS A 323 -10.94 -8.27 15.04
N GLY A 324 -11.95 -8.37 14.18
CA GLY A 324 -12.81 -7.25 13.77
C GLY A 324 -12.18 -6.30 12.74
N LYS A 325 -11.04 -6.66 12.15
CA LYS A 325 -10.37 -5.90 11.07
C LYS A 325 -10.32 -6.67 9.74
N SER A 326 -11.11 -7.74 9.62
CA SER A 326 -11.22 -8.53 8.40
C SER A 326 -11.51 -7.63 7.19
N GLY A 327 -10.89 -7.92 6.05
CA GLY A 327 -11.06 -7.14 4.82
C GLY A 327 -10.10 -5.94 4.69
N ASN A 328 -9.50 -5.46 5.78
CA ASN A 328 -8.45 -4.45 5.70
C ASN A 328 -7.16 -5.08 5.15
N VAL A 329 -6.43 -4.31 4.35
CA VAL A 329 -5.09 -4.64 3.85
C VAL A 329 -4.07 -3.66 4.42
N GLN A 330 -2.97 -4.18 4.93
CA GLN A 330 -1.85 -3.43 5.46
C GLN A 330 -0.66 -3.56 4.52
N VAL A 331 -0.08 -2.42 4.14
CA VAL A 331 1.17 -2.37 3.38
C VAL A 331 2.25 -1.79 4.26
N PHE A 332 3.19 -2.64 4.65
CA PHE A 332 4.37 -2.25 5.41
C PHE A 332 5.51 -1.89 4.47
N VAL A 333 6.13 -0.73 4.69
CA VAL A 333 7.31 -0.25 3.96
C VAL A 333 8.47 -0.18 4.94
N PHE A 334 9.49 -1.00 4.68
CA PHE A 334 10.72 -1.01 5.45
C PHE A 334 11.81 -0.35 4.64
N ALA A 335 12.42 0.69 5.19
CA ALA A 335 13.55 1.37 4.58
C ALA A 335 14.85 0.95 5.25
N ARG A 336 15.94 1.02 4.49
CA ARG A 336 17.25 0.62 5.00
C ARG A 336 18.35 1.59 4.60
N SER A 337 19.29 1.83 5.51
CA SER A 337 20.46 2.67 5.25
C SER A 337 21.54 1.93 4.45
N GLU A 338 21.67 0.62 4.64
CA GLU A 338 22.72 -0.16 3.97
C GLU A 338 22.29 -0.70 2.60
N TYR A 339 23.01 -0.32 1.55
CA TYR A 339 22.84 -0.92 0.24
C TYR A 339 23.52 -2.29 0.18
N CYS A 340 22.72 -3.35 0.11
CA CYS A 340 23.21 -4.72 0.01
C CYS A 340 23.56 -5.09 -1.45
N VAL A 341 24.83 -4.93 -1.80
CA VAL A 341 25.39 -5.38 -3.08
C VAL A 341 25.69 -6.88 -3.06
N ASN A 342 26.44 -7.33 -2.05
CA ASN A 342 26.79 -8.73 -1.86
C ASN A 342 25.70 -9.45 -1.05
N LYS A 343 25.22 -10.58 -1.57
CA LYS A 343 24.14 -11.39 -1.00
C LYS A 343 24.70 -12.77 -0.69
N ASP A 344 25.73 -12.81 0.16
CA ASP A 344 26.35 -14.06 0.56
C ASP A 344 25.29 -14.98 1.16
N LEU A 345 25.21 -16.21 0.67
CA LEU A 345 24.23 -17.20 1.12
C LEU A 345 24.55 -17.70 2.54
N ALA A 346 25.79 -17.51 3.01
CA ALA A 346 26.19 -17.82 4.37
C ALA A 346 25.66 -16.80 5.39
N ASP A 347 25.43 -15.55 4.96
CA ASP A 347 24.98 -14.45 5.82
C ASP A 347 23.50 -14.54 6.17
N PHE A 348 23.16 -13.98 7.34
CA PHE A 348 21.77 -13.69 7.66
C PHE A 348 21.29 -12.48 6.83
N ASN A 349 20.65 -12.81 5.72
CA ASN A 349 20.08 -11.85 4.77
C ASN A 349 18.71 -11.38 5.25
N VAL A 350 18.53 -10.08 5.43
CA VAL A 350 17.28 -9.45 5.87
C VAL A 350 16.56 -8.83 4.68
N GLY A 351 15.45 -9.44 4.27
CA GLY A 351 14.50 -8.94 3.27
C GLY A 351 13.09 -8.86 3.85
N PHE A 352 12.07 -8.79 2.99
CA PHE A 352 10.69 -8.57 3.47
C PHE A 352 10.20 -9.67 4.43
N CYS A 353 10.66 -10.93 4.27
CA CYS A 353 10.25 -12.04 5.13
C CYS A 353 10.75 -11.82 6.55
N GLU A 354 12.05 -11.60 6.69
CA GLU A 354 12.73 -11.47 7.98
C GLU A 354 12.24 -10.22 8.70
N LEU A 355 12.04 -9.13 7.96
CA LEU A 355 11.46 -7.89 8.46
C LEU A 355 10.01 -8.08 8.94
N ALA A 356 9.20 -8.92 8.29
CA ALA A 356 7.83 -9.23 8.72
C ALA A 356 7.75 -10.23 9.88
N GLY A 357 8.85 -10.91 10.21
CA GLY A 357 8.90 -11.86 11.33
C GLY A 357 9.00 -13.33 10.93
N TYR A 358 9.16 -13.61 9.64
CA TYR A 358 9.36 -14.95 9.09
C TYR A 358 10.81 -15.13 8.64
N ILE A 359 11.52 -16.10 9.22
CA ILE A 359 12.95 -16.29 9.00
C ILE A 359 13.21 -17.67 8.37
N PRO A 360 13.39 -17.75 7.04
CA PRO A 360 13.84 -18.97 6.39
C PRO A 360 15.31 -19.23 6.73
N LEU A 361 15.63 -20.40 7.29
CA LEU A 361 16.98 -20.74 7.73
C LEU A 361 17.64 -21.81 6.84
N PRO A 362 18.96 -21.69 6.60
CA PRO A 362 19.65 -22.54 5.64
C PRO A 362 20.08 -23.89 6.20
N ASP A 363 20.16 -24.07 7.52
CA ASP A 363 20.66 -25.28 8.15
C ASP A 363 20.06 -25.50 9.54
N PRO A 364 20.07 -26.74 10.05
CA PRO A 364 19.52 -27.08 11.36
C PRO A 364 20.23 -26.38 12.54
N ASP A 365 21.55 -26.16 12.46
CA ASP A 365 22.30 -25.53 13.54
C ASP A 365 21.83 -24.09 13.79
N LYS A 366 21.59 -23.33 12.71
CA LYS A 366 20.97 -22.00 12.81
C LYS A 366 19.53 -22.08 13.32
N LEU A 367 18.76 -23.09 12.92
CA LEU A 367 17.39 -23.26 13.42
C LEU A 367 17.36 -23.40 14.95
N GLU A 368 18.30 -24.15 15.52
CA GLU A 368 18.41 -24.40 16.95
C GLU A 368 19.04 -23.22 17.72
N ASN A 369 20.07 -22.58 17.15
CA ASN A 369 20.93 -21.66 17.90
C ASN A 369 20.67 -20.17 17.64
N LEU A 370 19.94 -19.80 16.57
CA LEU A 370 19.66 -18.39 16.30
C LEU A 370 18.84 -17.76 17.44
N THR A 371 19.33 -16.63 17.96
CA THR A 371 18.69 -15.90 19.06
C THR A 371 17.95 -14.66 18.57
N GLU A 372 16.97 -14.19 19.34
CA GLU A 372 16.22 -12.97 18.98
C GLU A 372 17.15 -11.75 18.96
N LEU A 373 18.14 -11.70 19.86
CA LEU A 373 19.13 -10.63 19.89
C LEU A 373 19.95 -10.54 18.60
N GLN A 374 20.36 -11.68 18.03
CA GLN A 374 21.09 -11.70 16.76
C GLN A 374 20.23 -11.22 15.59
N VAL A 375 18.94 -11.61 15.58
CA VAL A 375 17.98 -11.13 14.58
C VAL A 375 17.82 -9.62 14.67
N LEU A 376 17.54 -9.11 15.88
CA LEU A 376 17.37 -7.68 16.13
C LEU A 376 18.62 -6.87 15.78
N TYR A 377 19.80 -7.38 16.15
CA TYR A 377 21.07 -6.75 15.82
C TYR A 377 21.20 -6.62 14.30
N ARG A 378 21.01 -7.71 13.55
CA ARG A 378 21.15 -7.69 12.10
C ARG A 378 20.13 -6.77 11.43
N ILE A 379 18.87 -6.81 11.87
CA ILE A 379 17.82 -5.91 11.36
C ILE A 379 18.24 -4.46 11.57
N ARG A 380 18.64 -4.09 12.79
CA ARG A 380 19.07 -2.71 13.11
C ARG A 380 20.29 -2.27 12.31
N THR A 381 21.28 -3.15 12.13
CA THR A 381 22.45 -2.86 11.30
C THR A 381 22.04 -2.50 9.88
N VAL A 382 21.14 -3.28 9.27
CA VAL A 382 20.77 -3.01 7.88
C VAL A 382 19.81 -1.82 7.74
N THR A 383 18.84 -1.68 8.66
CA THR A 383 17.85 -0.59 8.59
C THR A 383 18.48 0.76 8.90
N GLY A 384 19.40 0.80 9.86
CA GLY A 384 20.04 2.03 10.31
C GLY A 384 19.00 3.09 10.70
N GLU A 385 19.28 4.34 10.31
CA GLU A 385 18.45 5.50 10.62
C GLU A 385 17.46 5.86 9.49
N ALA A 386 17.47 5.12 8.38
CA ALA A 386 16.62 5.37 7.21
C ALA A 386 15.12 5.50 7.52
N PRO A 387 14.53 4.71 8.45
CA PRO A 387 13.11 4.84 8.78
C PRO A 387 12.67 6.25 9.22
N LYS A 388 13.54 7.02 9.88
CA LYS A 388 13.21 8.38 10.36
C LYS A 388 12.88 9.32 9.21
N ALA A 389 13.76 9.37 8.21
CA ALA A 389 13.55 10.20 7.03
C ALA A 389 12.30 9.78 6.24
N VAL A 390 11.99 8.48 6.23
CA VAL A 390 10.79 7.95 5.58
C VAL A 390 9.51 8.36 6.32
N TYR A 391 9.53 8.40 7.66
CA TYR A 391 8.40 8.91 8.45
C TYR A 391 8.12 10.38 8.15
N GLU A 392 9.16 11.21 8.11
CA GLU A 392 9.04 12.63 7.77
C GLU A 392 8.48 12.82 6.36
N GLU A 393 9.09 12.15 5.36
CA GLU A 393 8.66 12.28 3.97
C GLU A 393 7.23 11.79 3.75
N MET A 394 6.83 10.66 4.31
CA MET A 394 5.46 10.17 4.14
C MET A 394 4.44 11.12 4.77
N THR A 395 4.79 11.75 5.90
CA THR A 395 3.95 12.79 6.52
C THR A 395 3.80 13.96 5.56
N HIS A 396 4.89 14.45 4.97
CA HIS A 396 4.84 15.53 3.96
C HIS A 396 3.99 15.15 2.74
N ILE A 397 4.15 13.94 2.21
CA ILE A 397 3.39 13.43 1.05
C ILE A 397 1.88 13.44 1.34
N VAL A 398 1.46 13.07 2.54
CA VAL A 398 0.03 12.96 2.93
C VAL A 398 -0.57 14.31 3.30
N GLU A 399 0.17 15.15 4.02
CA GLU A 399 -0.33 16.42 4.54
C GLU A 399 -0.21 17.56 3.51
N GLY A 400 0.57 17.37 2.44
CA GLY A 400 0.68 18.33 1.35
C GLY A 400 1.51 19.56 1.71
N CYS A 401 2.46 19.44 2.64
CA CYS A 401 3.45 20.48 2.88
C CYS A 401 4.36 20.59 1.65
N GLU A 402 4.06 21.52 0.74
CA GLU A 402 5.05 22.01 -0.21
C GLU A 402 6.27 22.47 0.58
N GLN A 403 7.46 21.96 0.25
CA GLN A 403 8.71 22.55 0.73
C GLN A 403 8.60 24.05 0.49
N SER A 404 8.69 24.82 1.58
CA SER A 404 8.72 26.26 1.46
C SER A 404 9.90 26.61 0.56
N LEU A 405 9.74 27.58 -0.33
CA LEU A 405 10.81 28.11 -1.19
C LEU A 405 12.06 28.59 -0.41
N TRP A 406 12.03 28.53 0.93
CA TRP A 406 13.11 28.91 1.83
C TRP A 406 14.08 27.76 2.18
N ASP A 407 13.78 26.51 1.79
CA ASP A 407 14.63 25.34 2.10
C ASP A 407 15.55 24.90 0.94
N LEU A 408 15.61 25.68 -0.15
CA LEU A 408 16.63 25.49 -1.17
C LEU A 408 17.98 26.03 -0.67
N PRO A 409 19.08 25.26 -0.75
CA PRO A 409 20.41 25.80 -0.47
C PRO A 409 20.64 27.00 -1.37
N LEU A 410 21.00 28.14 -0.79
CA LEU A 410 21.55 29.28 -1.52
C LEU A 410 22.86 28.82 -2.17
N THR A 411 22.80 28.32 -3.39
CA THR A 411 23.95 28.25 -4.27
C THR A 411 24.31 29.68 -4.66
N ILE A 412 25.37 30.21 -4.04
CA ILE A 412 26.17 31.33 -4.55
C ILE A 412 27.24 30.75 -5.47
#